data_AF-A0A948V9M3-F1
#
_entry.id   AF-A0A948V9M3-F1
#
_cell.length_a   1.000
_cell.length_b   1.000
_cell.length_c   1.000
_cell.angle_alpha   90.00
_cell.angle_beta   90.00
_cell.angle_gamma   90.00
#
_symmetry.space_group_name_H-M   'P 1'
#
loop_
_entity.id
_entity.type
_entity.pdbx_description
1 polymer ?
#
loop_
_entity_poly.entity_id
_entity_poly.type
_entity_poly.pdbx_seq_one_letter_code
_entity_poly.pdbx_strand_id
1 'polypeptide(L)' 'MVRLFVIRCPKCTKSFEVHYQDLRHTDIKLHCPYCDHWFLQTESEEIDDRW' A
#
# COMPACT_ATOMS: atom_id res chain seq x y z
N MET A 1 -0.27 -7.10 16.63
CA MET A 1 -1.53 -6.58 16.05
C MET A 1 -1.23 -6.25 14.60
N VAL A 2 -1.81 -6.95 13.64
CA VAL A 2 -1.51 -6.72 12.21
C VAL A 2 -2.36 -5.54 11.76
N ARG A 3 -1.74 -4.42 11.37
CA ARG A 3 -2.47 -3.30 10.76
C ARG A 3 -2.61 -3.62 9.27
N LEU A 4 -3.85 -3.74 8.81
CA LEU A 4 -4.14 -3.77 7.38
C LEU A 4 -4.56 -2.36 6.97
N PHE A 5 -4.04 -1.90 5.85
CA PHE A 5 -4.50 -0.69 5.18
C PHE A 5 -4.78 -1.00 3.72
N VAL A 6 -5.78 -0.31 3.17
CA VAL A 6 -6.11 -0.43 1.75
C VAL A 6 -5.32 0.64 1.01
N ILE A 7 -4.62 0.24 -0.03
CA ILE A 7 -3.85 1.14 -0.86
C ILE A 7 -4.24 1.01 -2.32
N ARG A 8 -4.34 2.15 -2.99
CA ARG A 8 -4.65 2.25 -4.42
C ARG A 8 -3.37 2.36 -5.24
N CYS A 9 -3.17 1.44 -6.18
CA CYS A 9 -2.02 1.51 -7.08
C CYS A 9 -2.13 2.73 -8.02
N PRO A 10 -1.11 3.60 -8.10
CA PRO A 10 -1.16 4.78 -8.97
C PRO A 10 -1.19 4.43 -10.46
N LYS A 11 -0.69 3.25 -10.84
CA LYS A 11 -0.58 2.84 -12.25
C LYS A 11 -1.84 2.19 -12.80
N CYS A 12 -2.44 1.27 -12.03
CA CYS A 12 -3.61 0.51 -12.48
C CYS A 12 -4.91 0.92 -11.78
N THR A 13 -4.84 1.90 -10.85
CA THR A 13 -5.94 2.42 -10.04
C THR A 13 -6.73 1.38 -9.25
N LYS A 14 -6.22 0.14 -9.14
CA LYS A 14 -6.80 -0.92 -8.33
C LYS A 14 -6.37 -0.82 -6.88
N SER A 15 -7.33 -1.03 -5.98
CA SER A 15 -7.09 -1.07 -4.54
C SER A 15 -6.82 -2.49 -4.07
N PHE A 16 -5.89 -2.64 -3.13
CA PHE A 16 -5.59 -3.92 -2.50
C PHE A 16 -5.19 -3.73 -1.04
N GLU A 17 -5.37 -4.77 -0.25
CA GLU A 17 -5.04 -4.78 1.17
C GLU A 17 -3.55 -5.11 1.35
N VAL A 18 -2.88 -4.33 2.19
CA VAL A 18 -1.48 -4.52 2.53
C VAL A 18 -1.35 -4.68 4.04
N HIS A 19 -0.59 -5.69 4.45
CA HIS A 19 -0.26 -5.92 5.86
C HIS A 19 0.94 -5.06 6.27
N TYR A 20 0.70 -4.07 7.13
CA TYR A 20 1.72 -3.32 7.83
C TYR A 20 2.09 -4.04 9.11
N GLN A 21 3.22 -4.76 9.13
CA GLN A 21 3.61 -5.46 10.34
C GLN A 21 4.44 -4.60 11.30
N ASP A 22 5.26 -3.63 10.88
CA ASP A 22 6.14 -2.97 11.87
C ASP A 22 6.87 -1.66 11.43
N LEU A 23 6.27 -0.78 10.62
CA LEU A 23 7.05 0.33 10.05
C LEU A 23 6.73 1.68 10.73
N ARG A 24 7.25 1.90 11.94
CA ARG A 24 7.48 3.27 12.38
C ARG A 24 8.65 3.80 11.54
N HIS A 25 8.39 4.64 10.52
CA HIS A 25 9.40 5.40 9.74
C HIS A 25 10.20 4.69 8.61
N THR A 26 9.59 3.94 7.70
CA THR A 26 10.33 3.52 6.48
C THR A 26 9.43 3.51 5.25
N ASP A 27 9.93 4.09 4.17
CA ASP A 27 9.37 4.04 2.83
C ASP A 27 9.18 2.58 2.37
N ILE A 28 7.94 2.08 2.43
CA ILE A 28 7.60 0.74 1.98
C ILE A 28 7.41 0.75 0.47
N LYS A 29 8.20 -0.05 -0.24
CA LYS A 29 7.91 -0.46 -1.61
C LYS A 29 6.85 -1.53 -1.60
N LEU A 30 5.72 -1.21 -2.21
CA LEU A 30 4.58 -2.08 -2.38
C LEU A 30 4.56 -2.64 -3.78
N HIS A 31 4.23 -3.93 -3.87
CA HIS A 31 4.09 -4.62 -5.13
C HIS A 31 2.61 -4.75 -5.46
N CYS A 32 2.20 -4.20 -6.61
CA CYS A 32 0.84 -4.36 -7.09
C CYS A 32 0.66 -5.76 -7.71
N PRO A 33 -0.23 -6.62 -7.16
CA PRO A 33 -0.48 -7.95 -7.72
C PRO A 33 -1.20 -7.93 -9.08
N TYR A 34 -1.73 -6.77 -9.50
CA TYR A 34 -2.50 -6.65 -10.74
C TYR A 34 -1.67 -6.23 -11.95
N CYS A 35 -0.66 -5.38 -11.74
CA CYS A 35 0.15 -4.80 -12.82
C CYS A 35 1.65 -5.03 -12.64
N ASP A 36 2.03 -5.84 -11.64
CA ASP A 36 3.41 -6.17 -11.27
C ASP A 36 4.29 -4.92 -11.04
N HIS A 37 3.64 -3.83 -10.62
CA HIS A 37 4.31 -2.54 -10.46
C HIS A 37 4.75 -2.36 -9.01
N TRP A 38 6.02 -2.03 -8.85
CA TRP A 38 6.61 -1.64 -7.57
C TRP A 38 6.50 -0.13 -7.42
N PHE A 39 5.84 0.33 -6.37
CA PHE A 39 5.65 1.75 -6.06
C PHE A 39 5.77 1.97 -4.55
N LEU A 40 6.10 3.17 -4.11
CA LEU A 40 6.15 3.48 -2.68
C LEU A 40 4.76 3.75 -2.14
N GLN A 41 4.52 3.40 -0.88
CA GLN A 41 3.26 3.75 -0.22
C GLN A 41 2.94 5.25 -0.28
N THR A 42 3.97 6.10 -0.26
CA THR A 42 3.86 7.56 -0.37
C THR A 42 3.48 8.04 -1.77
N GLU A 43 3.66 7.22 -2.81
CA GLU A 43 3.23 7.49 -4.18
C GLU A 43 1.75 7.14 -4.41
N SER A 44 1.11 6.46 -3.47
CA SER A 44 -0.32 6.19 -3.56
C SER A 44 -1.16 7.38 -3.12
N GLU A 45 -2.11 7.74 -3.97
CA GLU A 45 -3.01 8.88 -3.78
C GLU A 45 -4.01 8.65 -2.63
N GLU A 46 -4.33 7.38 -2.32
CA GLU A 46 -5.29 7.00 -1.28
C GLU A 46 -4.74 5.86 -0.42
N ILE A 47 -4.52 6.15 0.86
CA ILE A 47 -4.24 5.18 1.92
C ILE A 47 -5.40 5.26 2.90
N ASP A 48 -6.28 4.27 2.88
CA ASP A 48 -7.38 4.18 3.84
C ASP A 48 -6.93 3.27 5.00
N ASP A 49 -6.51 3.92 6.09
CA ASP A 49 -6.25 3.30 7.40
C ASP A 49 -7.55 3.41 8.23
N ARG A 50 -8.62 2.73 7.81
CA ARG A 50 -9.83 2.63 8.65
C ARG A 50 -9.60 1.64 9.78
N TRP A 51 -9.11 2.14 10.91
CA TRP A 51 -9.13 1.49 12.22
C TRP A 51 -9.89 2.32 13.24
#